data_AF-A0A5D3KCQ7-F1
#
_entry.id   AF-A0A5D3KCQ7-F1
#
_cell.length_a   1.000
_cell.length_b   1.000
_cell.length_c   1.000
_cell.angle_alpha   90.00
_cell.angle_beta   90.00
_cell.angle_gamma   90.00
#
_symmetry.space_group_name_H-M   'P 1'
#
loop_
_entity.id
_entity.type
_entity.pdbx_description
1 polymer ?
#
loop_
_entity_poly.entity_id
_entity_poly.type
_entity_poly.pdbx_seq_one_letter_code
_entity_poly.pdbx_strand_id
1 'polypeptide(L)'
;MRASFSLPITATFSGAIAIIAFMFGASAPVRAQTYDPDYPVCAQIYGRSSYYDCRYASLEQCRSLAVTRSTSCVVNPYFAPKKEAAPRRSRRVD
;
A
#
# COMPACT_ATOMS: atom_id res chain seq x y z
N MET A 1 3.69 37.44 41.80
CA MET A 1 3.77 37.46 40.33
C MET A 1 3.01 36.26 39.79
N ARG A 2 1.78 36.47 39.30
CA ARG A 2 0.97 35.44 38.62
C ARG A 2 0.54 36.06 37.30
N ALA A 3 1.12 35.61 36.19
CA ALA A 3 0.71 36.04 34.87
C ALA A 3 -0.63 35.35 34.55
N SER A 4 -1.72 36.10 34.64
CA SER A 4 -3.04 35.68 34.17
C SER A 4 -3.00 35.63 32.64
N PHE A 5 -2.72 34.45 32.08
CA PHE A 5 -2.88 34.21 30.65
C PHE A 5 -4.36 33.98 30.35
N SER A 6 -5.10 35.07 30.15
CA SER A 6 -6.43 35.04 29.53
C SER A 6 -6.24 34.79 28.02
N LEU A 7 -6.05 33.52 27.64
CA LEU A 7 -6.14 33.12 26.24
C LEU A 7 -7.57 33.36 25.75
N PRO A 8 -7.78 34.12 24.66
CA PRO A 8 -9.12 34.32 24.12
C PRO A 8 -9.63 32.97 23.59
N ILE A 9 -10.80 32.55 24.08
CA ILE A 9 -11.46 31.29 23.75
C ILE A 9 -11.54 31.07 22.22
N THR A 10 -11.60 32.14 21.43
CA THR A 10 -11.62 32.13 19.96
C THR A 10 -10.35 31.58 19.30
N ALA A 11 -9.17 31.68 19.93
CA ALA A 11 -7.92 31.17 19.36
C ALA A 11 -7.81 29.64 19.40
N THR A 12 -8.60 28.97 20.25
CA THR A 12 -8.60 27.51 20.38
C THR A 12 -9.38 26.84 19.25
N PHE A 13 -10.51 27.43 18.84
CA PHE A 13 -11.34 26.90 17.75
C PHE A 13 -10.62 26.93 16.41
N SER A 14 -9.89 28.01 16.09
CA SER A 14 -9.12 28.10 14.84
C SER A 14 -7.96 27.11 14.78
N GLY A 15 -7.28 26.87 15.92
CA GLY A 15 -6.22 25.88 16.01
C GLY A 15 -6.74 24.45 15.82
N ALA A 16 -7.87 24.11 16.44
CA ALA A 16 -8.48 22.78 16.30
C ALA A 16 -8.90 22.48 14.85
N ILE A 17 -9.51 23.45 14.16
CA ILE A 17 -9.92 23.28 12.75
C ILE A 17 -8.70 23.09 11.84
N ALA A 18 -7.62 23.85 12.06
CA ALA A 18 -6.40 23.71 11.27
C ALA A 18 -5.73 22.34 11.45
N ILE A 19 -5.71 21.80 12.67
CA ILE A 19 -5.15 20.47 12.96
C ILE A 19 -6.01 19.37 12.32
N ILE A 20 -7.33 19.46 12.41
CA ILE A 20 -8.24 18.49 11.79
C ILE A 20 -8.10 18.52 10.26
N ALA A 21 -8.03 19.70 9.65
CA ALA A 21 -7.86 19.84 8.20
C ALA A 21 -6.52 19.27 7.71
N PHE A 22 -5.43 19.45 8.48
CA PHE A 22 -4.12 18.87 8.14
C PHE A 22 -4.12 17.33 8.24
N MET A 23 -4.77 16.77 9.27
CA MET A 23 -4.87 15.32 9.46
C MET A 23 -5.74 14.63 8.40
N PHE A 24 -6.84 15.26 7.97
CA PHE A 24 -7.71 14.69 6.94
C PHE A 24 -7.23 14.95 5.51
N GLY A 25 -6.52 16.07 5.26
CA GLY A 25 -6.01 16.44 3.94
C GLY A 25 -4.83 15.59 3.46
N ALA A 26 -4.10 14.94 4.36
CA ALA A 26 -2.96 14.06 4.04
C ALA A 26 -3.35 12.57 3.94
N SER A 27 -4.62 12.27 3.65
CA SER A 27 -5.05 10.90 3.39
C SER A 27 -4.53 10.45 2.02
N ALA A 28 -3.32 9.89 1.99
CA ALA A 28 -2.91 9.04 0.88
C ALA A 28 -3.98 7.94 0.72
N PRO A 29 -4.34 7.53 -0.51
CA PRO A 29 -5.29 6.44 -0.68
C PRO A 29 -4.69 5.21 -0.01
N VAL A 30 -5.17 4.87 1.19
CA VAL A 30 -4.95 3.56 1.79
C VAL A 30 -5.80 2.64 0.95
N ARG A 31 -5.24 2.23 -0.18
CA ARG A 31 -5.86 1.22 -0.99
C ARG A 31 -5.92 0.02 -0.05
N ALA A 32 -7.13 -0.42 0.30
CA ALA A 32 -7.34 -1.76 0.82
C ALA A 32 -6.96 -2.71 -0.33
N GLN A 33 -5.66 -2.85 -0.58
CA GLN A 33 -5.13 -3.58 -1.72
C GLN A 33 -5.30 -5.05 -1.39
N THR A 34 -6.44 -5.60 -1.81
CA THR A 34 -6.61 -7.03 -1.98
C THR A 34 -5.48 -7.59 -2.86
N TYR A 35 -4.91 -6.80 -3.77
CA TYR A 35 -3.83 -7.25 -4.65
C TYR A 35 -2.69 -6.23 -4.74
N ASP A 36 -1.45 -6.70 -4.56
CA ASP A 36 -0.23 -5.91 -4.79
C ASP A 36 0.18 -6.00 -6.27
N PRO A 37 0.15 -4.90 -7.04
CA PRO A 37 0.43 -4.93 -8.49
C PRO A 37 1.90 -5.26 -8.83
N ASP A 38 2.84 -5.22 -7.88
CA ASP A 38 4.23 -5.59 -8.13
C ASP A 38 4.47 -7.11 -8.12
N TYR A 39 3.52 -7.91 -7.60
CA TYR A 39 3.65 -9.37 -7.52
C TYR A 39 2.63 -10.10 -8.41
N PRO A 40 3.07 -11.09 -9.22
CA PRO A 40 2.20 -11.83 -10.13
C PRO A 40 1.30 -12.87 -9.45
N VAL A 41 1.61 -13.29 -8.22
CA VAL A 41 0.89 -14.36 -7.53
C VAL A 41 0.61 -13.97 -6.08
N CYS A 42 -0.60 -14.34 -5.62
CA CYS A 42 -1.07 -14.06 -4.27
C CYS A 42 -1.59 -15.34 -3.59
N ALA A 43 -1.40 -15.42 -2.26
CA ALA A 43 -2.01 -16.45 -1.43
C ALA A 43 -3.28 -15.92 -0.77
N GLN A 44 -4.43 -16.52 -1.06
CA GLN A 44 -5.70 -16.24 -0.41
C GLN A 44 -5.77 -16.99 0.93
N ILE A 45 -5.66 -16.28 2.03
CA ILE A 45 -5.72 -16.83 3.39
C ILE A 45 -7.17 -16.84 3.85
N TYR A 46 -7.72 -18.04 4.08
CA TYR A 46 -9.07 -18.18 4.64
C TYR A 46 -9.00 -18.13 6.16
N GLY A 47 -9.89 -17.35 6.76
CA GLY A 47 -10.00 -17.21 8.20
C GLY A 47 -11.19 -16.33 8.58
N ARG A 48 -11.20 -15.83 9.82
CA ARG A 48 -12.23 -14.90 10.30
C ARG A 48 -12.28 -13.59 9.50
N SER A 49 -11.14 -13.21 8.93
CA SER A 49 -11.01 -12.19 7.90
C SER A 49 -10.22 -12.81 6.76
N SER A 50 -10.86 -13.07 5.63
CA SER A 50 -10.16 -13.55 4.44
C SER A 50 -9.40 -12.40 3.79
N TYR A 51 -8.11 -12.60 3.54
CA TYR A 51 -7.26 -11.61 2.88
C TYR A 51 -6.29 -12.29 1.92
N TYR A 52 -5.70 -11.50 1.05
CA TYR A 52 -4.74 -11.96 0.06
C TYR A 52 -3.36 -11.42 0.41
N ASP A 53 -2.36 -12.31 0.37
CA ASP A 53 -0.96 -11.99 0.59
C ASP A 53 -0.20 -12.11 -0.73
N CYS A 54 0.08 -10.96 -1.35
CA CYS A 54 0.67 -10.85 -2.69
C CYS A 54 2.17 -10.57 -2.61
N ARG A 55 2.96 -11.63 -2.51
CA ARG A 55 4.42 -11.54 -2.31
C ARG A 55 5.20 -12.60 -3.08
N TYR A 56 4.53 -13.28 -4.01
CA TYR A 56 5.06 -14.46 -4.71
C TYR A 56 5.29 -14.13 -6.18
N ALA A 57 6.42 -14.60 -6.72
CA ALA A 57 6.76 -14.44 -8.13
C ALA A 57 6.19 -15.56 -9.02
N SER A 58 5.80 -16.70 -8.44
CA SER A 58 5.23 -17.83 -9.19
C SER A 58 4.27 -18.68 -8.35
N LEU A 59 3.43 -19.47 -9.04
CA LEU A 59 2.49 -20.40 -8.39
C LEU A 59 3.23 -21.50 -7.64
N GLU A 60 4.34 -22.00 -8.18
CA GLU A 60 5.14 -23.04 -7.52
C GLU A 60 5.83 -22.50 -6.26
N GLN A 61 6.30 -21.25 -6.29
CA GLN A 61 6.83 -20.58 -5.11
C GLN A 61 5.73 -20.39 -4.05
N CYS A 62 4.53 -19.99 -4.47
CA CYS A 62 3.39 -19.88 -3.55
C CYS A 62 3.06 -21.25 -2.94
N ARG A 63 2.91 -22.31 -3.74
CA ARG A 63 2.54 -23.66 -3.25
C ARG A 63 3.58 -24.26 -2.31
N SER A 64 4.86 -24.09 -2.60
CA SER A 64 5.95 -24.61 -1.74
C SER A 64 6.03 -23.92 -0.38
N LEU A 65 5.66 -22.64 -0.30
CA LEU A 65 5.66 -21.87 0.96
C LEU A 65 4.30 -21.92 1.69
N ALA A 66 3.20 -22.08 0.95
CA ALA A 66 1.84 -22.07 1.45
C ALA A 66 1.39 -23.37 2.14
N VAL A 67 2.27 -24.39 2.25
CA VAL A 67 1.95 -25.72 2.82
C VAL A 67 1.44 -25.67 4.26
N THR A 68 1.55 -24.53 4.95
CA THR A 68 1.21 -24.41 6.38
C THR A 68 -0.08 -23.63 6.67
N ARG A 69 -0.86 -23.20 5.67
CA ARG A 69 -2.14 -22.49 5.94
C ARG A 69 -3.23 -22.95 5.00
N SER A 70 -4.49 -22.76 5.43
CA SER A 70 -5.68 -22.84 4.61
C SER A 70 -5.66 -21.73 3.55
N THR A 71 -4.72 -21.86 2.61
CA THR A 71 -4.34 -20.85 1.64
C THR A 71 -4.48 -21.38 0.23
N SER A 72 -5.25 -20.70 -0.60
CA SER A 72 -5.32 -20.97 -2.03
C SER A 72 -4.39 -20.02 -2.78
N CYS A 73 -3.58 -20.52 -3.70
CA CYS A 73 -2.72 -19.68 -4.55
C CYS A 73 -3.47 -19.25 -5.81
N VAL A 74 -3.53 -17.95 -6.09
CA VAL A 74 -4.20 -17.37 -7.26
C VAL A 74 -3.27 -16.45 -8.04
N VAL A 75 -3.49 -16.35 -9.35
CA VAL A 75 -2.79 -15.38 -10.22
C VAL A 75 -3.36 -13.99 -9.96
N ASN A 76 -2.48 -12.98 -9.85
CA ASN A 76 -2.88 -11.60 -9.66
C ASN A 76 -3.32 -10.97 -11.00
N PRO A 77 -4.60 -10.61 -11.16
CA PRO A 77 -5.09 -10.00 -12.40
C PRO A 77 -4.57 -8.57 -12.61
N TYR A 78 -4.04 -7.92 -11.57
CA TYR A 78 -3.54 -6.55 -11.62
C TYR A 78 -2.02 -6.46 -11.82
N PHE A 79 -1.34 -7.60 -11.96
CA PHE A 79 0.09 -7.61 -12.23
C PHE A 79 0.36 -7.12 -13.65
N ALA A 80 1.00 -5.94 -13.76
CA ALA A 80 1.49 -5.42 -15.02
C ALA A 80 2.98 -5.76 -15.14
N PRO A 81 3.39 -6.70 -16.02
CA PRO A 81 4.80 -6.98 -16.21
C PRO A 81 5.50 -5.70 -16.67
N LYS A 82 6.49 -5.26 -15.88
CA LYS A 82 7.34 -4.13 -16.28
C LYS A 82 8.03 -4.55 -17.57
N LYS A 83 7.67 -3.90 -18.69
CA LYS A 83 8.39 -4.09 -19.94
C LYS A 83 9.83 -3.65 -19.69
N GLU A 84 10.77 -4.59 -19.70
CA GLU A 84 12.19 -4.23 -19.72
C GLU A 84 12.40 -3.29 -20.90
N ALA A 85 12.87 -2.08 -20.60
CA ALA A 85 13.16 -1.10 -21.61
C ALA A 85 14.15 -1.76 -22.59
N ALA A 86 13.70 -1.94 -23.84
CA ALA A 86 14.49 -2.59 -24.87
C ALA A 86 15.91 -2.00 -24.87
N PRO A 87 16.97 -2.83 -24.97
CA PRO A 87 18.33 -2.35 -24.86
C PRO A 87 18.50 -1.23 -25.87
N ARG A 88 18.78 -0.02 -25.36
CA ARG A 88 19.08 1.15 -26.20
C ARG A 88 20.30 0.77 -27.00
N ARG A 89 20.08 0.33 -28.25
CA ARG A 89 21.12 0.04 -29.23
C ARG A 89 21.87 1.35 -29.38
N SER A 90 23.00 1.49 -28.68
CA SER A 90 23.88 2.63 -28.79
C SER A 90 24.25 2.71 -30.26
N ARG A 91 23.66 3.68 -30.96
CA ARG A 91 24.01 3.99 -32.33
C ARG A 91 25.49 4.35 -32.29
N ARG A 92 26.37 3.41 -32.67
CA ARG A 92 27.72 3.75 -33.12
C ARG A 92 27.50 4.72 -34.28
N VAL A 93 27.85 5.97 -34.04
CA VAL A 93 28.04 6.96 -35.08
C VAL A 93 29.55 6.95 -35.27
N ASP A 94 29.97 6.27 -36.32
CA ASP A 94 31.30 6.42 -36.90
C ASP A 94 31.35 7.72 -37.71
#